data_AF-A0A1S7SIU8-F1
#
_entry.id   AF-A0A1S7SIU8-F1
#
_cell.length_a   1.000
_cell.length_b   1.000
_cell.length_c   1.000
_cell.angle_alpha   90.00
_cell.angle_beta   90.00
_cell.angle_gamma   90.00
#
_symmetry.space_group_name_H-M   'P 1'
#
loop_
_entity.id
_entity.type
_entity.pdbx_description
1 polymer ?
#
loop_
_entity_poly.entity_id
_entity_poly.type
_entity_poly.pdbx_seq_one_letter_code
_entity_poly.pdbx_strand_id
1 'polypeptide(L)'
;MRREQYGQSSERGARLIDQMELQLEELEADATEDKIAAERVAEKITNVSAFERRRPALKPFPDHLPRERLIIEAPSTSTCCGSARIVKMGEDVTETLEAIPRPWKVIQTVRENISQPPAPFHATPRGWTGPNLLATILFEKFGQHQPLNRQAERYAREGVDLSLSTLADQVGACATTLQPIHDLIRAHVLAAEPLHGDDTTVPLLVRGAIRQARLWTYVRDDRPFAGGAPPAALFHFSPELTQGLEGCSPEPTLRRTITTALISFRRPRLGQHSGRLSAFLQPKC
;
A
#
# COMPACT_ATOMS: atom_id res chain seq x y z
N MET A 1 26.76 5.26 -11.82
CA MET A 1 26.52 3.85 -12.20
C MET A 1 27.49 2.82 -11.60
N ARG A 2 28.79 2.76 -11.90
CA ARG A 2 29.67 1.67 -11.36
C ARG A 2 29.85 1.70 -9.83
N ARG A 3 29.75 2.88 -9.20
CA ARG A 3 29.76 3.07 -7.73
C ARG A 3 28.42 2.74 -7.05
N GLU A 4 27.30 2.85 -7.75
CA GLU A 4 25.98 2.50 -7.21
C GLU A 4 25.76 0.97 -7.24
N GLN A 5 26.32 0.30 -8.25
CA GLN A 5 26.21 -1.16 -8.38
C GLN A 5 27.23 -1.94 -7.54
N TYR A 6 28.40 -1.34 -7.22
CA TYR A 6 29.50 -2.05 -6.55
C TYR A 6 30.17 -1.27 -5.40
N GLY A 7 29.63 -0.12 -4.99
CA GLY A 7 30.13 0.67 -3.86
C GLY A 7 29.41 0.35 -2.55
N GLN A 8 30.02 0.68 -1.40
CA GLN A 8 29.35 0.54 -0.11
C GLN A 8 28.07 1.40 -0.07
N SER A 9 26.92 0.75 0.15
CA SER A 9 25.65 1.44 0.37
C SER A 9 25.73 2.21 1.68
N SER A 10 26.06 3.51 1.59
CA SER A 10 26.00 4.39 2.76
C SER A 10 24.58 4.92 2.92
N GLU A 11 24.04 4.94 4.14
CA GLU A 11 22.75 5.59 4.46
C GLU A 11 22.70 7.05 3.98
N ARG A 12 23.87 7.71 3.88
CA ARG A 12 24.02 9.05 3.33
C ARG A 12 23.63 9.12 1.84
N GLY A 13 23.90 8.07 1.08
CA GLY A 13 23.49 7.97 -0.33
C GLY A 13 21.97 7.82 -0.47
N ALA A 14 21.33 6.99 0.37
CA ALA A 14 19.88 6.84 0.37
C ALA A 14 19.16 8.15 0.75
N ARG A 15 19.61 8.84 1.81
CA ARG A 15 19.04 10.15 2.20
C ARG A 15 19.22 11.22 1.12
N LEU A 16 20.32 11.17 0.38
CA LEU A 16 20.54 12.10 -0.74
C LEU A 16 19.59 11.80 -1.90
N ILE A 17 19.29 10.52 -2.17
CA ILE A 17 18.30 10.13 -3.17
C ILE A 17 16.92 10.63 -2.75
N ASP A 18 16.48 10.37 -1.51
CA ASP A 18 15.18 10.85 -1.00
C ASP A 18 15.07 12.39 -1.09
N GLN A 19 16.16 13.09 -0.77
CA GLN A 19 16.22 14.56 -0.89
C GLN A 19 16.12 15.01 -2.35
N MET A 20 16.81 14.33 -3.26
CA MET A 20 16.75 14.64 -4.69
C MET A 20 15.37 14.33 -5.28
N GLU A 21 14.70 13.26 -4.84
CA GLU A 21 13.33 12.94 -5.26
C GLU A 21 12.37 14.06 -4.84
N LEU A 22 12.47 14.56 -3.61
CA LEU A 22 11.67 15.71 -3.15
C LEU A 22 11.97 16.98 -3.97
N GLN A 23 13.24 17.25 -4.28
CA GLN A 23 13.62 18.40 -5.11
C GLN A 23 13.12 18.26 -6.56
N LEU A 24 13.09 17.04 -7.10
CA LEU A 24 12.53 16.79 -8.42
C LEU A 24 11.02 17.02 -8.43
N GLU A 25 10.30 16.59 -7.40
CA GLU A 25 8.87 16.87 -7.24
C GLU A 25 8.60 18.38 -7.21
N GLU A 26 9.38 19.15 -6.43
CA GLU A 26 9.29 20.61 -6.37
C GLU A 26 9.57 21.26 -7.73
N LEU A 27 10.66 20.88 -8.41
CA LEU A 27 11.02 21.42 -9.72
C LEU A 27 10.00 21.08 -10.81
N GLU A 28 9.39 19.89 -10.75
CA GLU A 28 8.31 19.52 -11.67
C GLU A 28 7.06 20.38 -11.42
N ALA A 29 6.72 20.64 -10.16
CA ALA A 29 5.63 21.55 -9.80
C ALA A 29 5.91 22.97 -10.31
N ASP A 30 7.07 23.54 -10.00
CA ASP A 30 7.50 24.88 -10.43
C ASP A 30 7.46 25.02 -11.97
N ALA A 31 7.98 24.01 -12.68
CA ALA A 31 7.97 24.01 -14.14
C ALA A 31 6.55 23.95 -14.73
N THR A 32 5.58 23.36 -14.04
CA THR A 32 4.16 23.42 -14.45
C THR A 32 3.53 24.77 -14.14
N GLU A 33 3.83 25.37 -12.99
CA GLU A 33 3.37 26.71 -12.63
C GLU A 33 3.86 27.76 -13.64
N ASP A 34 5.14 27.73 -13.98
CA ASP A 34 5.76 28.63 -14.97
C ASP A 34 5.11 28.50 -16.36
N LYS A 35 4.80 27.26 -16.79
CA LYS A 35 4.10 27.02 -18.06
C LYS A 35 2.70 27.61 -18.04
N ILE A 36 1.94 27.40 -16.97
CA ILE A 36 0.59 27.93 -16.82
C ILE A 36 0.62 29.46 -16.77
N ALA A 37 1.59 30.05 -16.06
CA ALA A 37 1.78 31.49 -16.00
C ALA A 37 2.11 32.07 -17.38
N ALA A 38 3.00 31.42 -18.13
CA ALA A 38 3.34 31.82 -19.50
C ALA A 38 2.15 31.71 -20.46
N GLU A 39 1.35 30.64 -20.39
CA GLU A 39 0.12 30.48 -21.18
C GLU A 39 -0.88 31.60 -20.87
N ARG A 40 -1.13 31.90 -19.58
CA ARG A 40 -2.01 33.00 -19.16
C ARG A 40 -1.55 34.38 -19.62
N VAL A 41 -0.24 34.61 -19.72
CA VAL A 41 0.34 35.86 -20.25
C VAL A 41 0.21 35.91 -21.78
N ALA A 42 0.44 34.79 -22.47
CA ALA A 42 0.27 34.70 -23.92
C ALA A 42 -1.17 34.94 -24.38
N GLU A 43 -2.16 34.41 -23.65
CA GLU A 43 -3.60 34.64 -23.89
C GLU A 43 -3.98 36.14 -23.79
N LYS A 44 -3.27 36.93 -22.97
CA LYS A 44 -3.53 38.36 -22.81
C LYS A 44 -2.83 39.25 -23.84
N ILE A 45 -1.74 38.78 -24.45
CA ILE A 45 -0.84 39.60 -25.28
C ILE A 45 -1.00 39.33 -26.78
N THR A 46 -1.42 38.13 -27.20
CA THR A 46 -1.38 37.74 -28.62
C THR A 46 -2.76 37.60 -29.26
N ASN A 47 -2.98 38.36 -30.34
CA ASN A 47 -4.16 38.27 -31.23
C ASN A 47 -3.82 37.54 -32.56
N VAL A 48 -2.80 36.67 -32.54
CA VAL A 48 -2.27 35.96 -33.70
C VAL A 48 -2.30 34.46 -33.43
N SER A 49 -2.75 33.67 -34.40
CA SER A 49 -2.88 32.21 -34.30
C SER A 49 -1.57 31.54 -33.91
N ALA A 50 -1.51 31.03 -32.68
CA ALA A 50 -0.36 30.30 -32.16
C ALA A 50 -0.18 28.95 -32.88
N PHE A 51 1.07 28.56 -33.11
CA PHE A 51 1.43 27.23 -33.62
C PHE A 51 1.02 26.16 -32.59
N GLU A 52 0.12 25.25 -32.98
CA GLU A 52 -0.32 24.15 -32.13
C GLU A 52 0.81 23.13 -31.91
N ARG A 53 1.50 23.24 -30.77
CA ARG A 53 2.27 22.10 -30.26
C ARG A 53 1.29 20.99 -29.91
N ARG A 54 1.41 19.83 -30.59
CA ARG A 54 0.69 18.61 -30.22
C ARG A 54 1.03 18.24 -28.77
N ARG A 55 0.10 18.52 -27.86
CA ARG A 55 0.19 18.07 -26.47
C ARG A 55 0.20 16.54 -26.46
N PRO A 56 1.02 15.90 -25.62
CA PRO A 56 0.99 14.45 -25.46
C PRO A 56 -0.44 14.00 -25.14
N ALA A 57 -0.92 12.96 -25.83
CA ALA A 57 -2.23 12.39 -25.52
C ALA A 57 -2.21 11.83 -24.10
N LEU A 58 -3.23 12.18 -23.30
CA LEU A 58 -3.44 11.60 -21.98
C LEU A 58 -3.58 10.08 -22.11
N LYS A 59 -2.90 9.33 -21.23
CA LYS A 59 -3.16 7.89 -21.12
C LYS A 59 -4.60 7.71 -20.62
N PRO A 60 -5.36 6.76 -21.20
CA PRO A 60 -6.71 6.51 -20.74
C PRO A 60 -6.71 6.04 -19.29
N PHE A 61 -7.75 6.40 -18.55
CA PHE A 61 -7.91 5.95 -17.16
C PHE A 61 -8.23 4.44 -17.11
N PRO A 62 -7.85 3.73 -16.04
CA PRO A 62 -8.10 2.30 -15.94
C PRO A 62 -9.59 1.92 -16.04
N ASP A 63 -9.95 0.93 -16.86
CA ASP A 63 -11.34 0.57 -17.18
C ASP A 63 -12.17 0.09 -15.98
N HIS A 64 -11.52 -0.42 -14.93
CA HIS A 64 -12.20 -0.96 -13.75
C HIS A 64 -12.75 0.11 -12.78
N LEU A 65 -12.39 1.39 -12.97
CA LEU A 65 -12.94 2.48 -12.16
C LEU A 65 -14.41 2.77 -12.53
N PRO A 66 -15.28 3.11 -11.58
CA PRO A 66 -16.65 3.51 -11.91
C PRO A 66 -16.65 4.84 -12.68
N ARG A 67 -17.48 4.94 -13.73
CA ARG A 67 -17.69 6.20 -14.49
C ARG A 67 -19.05 6.78 -14.12
N GLU A 68 -19.05 8.00 -13.57
CA GLU A 68 -20.25 8.81 -13.42
C GLU A 68 -20.37 9.74 -14.62
N ARG A 69 -21.46 9.61 -15.41
CA ARG A 69 -21.70 10.45 -16.59
C ARG A 69 -22.50 11.68 -16.19
N LEU A 70 -21.82 12.84 -16.12
CA LEU A 70 -22.49 14.14 -15.99
C LEU A 70 -22.84 14.67 -17.39
N ILE A 71 -24.11 14.61 -17.77
CA ILE A 71 -24.59 15.12 -19.05
C ILE A 71 -24.95 16.60 -18.88
N ILE A 72 -24.16 17.48 -19.51
CA ILE A 72 -24.50 18.90 -19.62
C ILE A 72 -25.47 19.05 -20.79
N GLU A 73 -26.71 19.44 -20.51
CA GLU A 73 -27.72 19.61 -21.55
C GLU A 73 -27.36 20.79 -22.47
N ALA A 74 -27.51 20.58 -23.78
CA ALA A 74 -27.38 21.64 -24.75
C ALA A 74 -28.49 22.69 -24.56
N PRO A 75 -28.23 23.98 -24.85
CA PRO A 75 -29.25 25.02 -24.77
C PRO A 75 -30.42 24.70 -25.72
N SER A 76 -31.63 25.06 -25.30
CA SER A 76 -32.87 24.82 -26.06
C SER A 76 -33.00 25.68 -27.32
N THR A 77 -32.16 26.70 -27.47
CA THR A 77 -32.10 27.57 -28.64
C THR A 77 -30.69 27.62 -29.20
N SER A 78 -30.57 27.39 -30.50
CA SER A 78 -29.30 27.47 -31.21
C SER A 78 -28.97 28.93 -31.48
N THR A 79 -27.82 29.40 -31.02
CA THR A 79 -27.34 30.78 -31.26
C THR A 79 -27.10 31.06 -32.76
N CYS A 80 -26.89 30.04 -33.59
CA CYS A 80 -26.57 30.20 -35.00
C CYS A 80 -27.78 30.30 -35.94
N CYS A 81 -28.92 29.67 -35.64
CA CYS A 81 -30.06 29.62 -36.56
C CYS A 81 -31.44 29.81 -35.91
N GLY A 82 -31.52 30.03 -34.59
CA GLY A 82 -32.77 30.33 -33.87
C GLY A 82 -33.84 29.23 -33.93
N SER A 83 -33.52 28.05 -34.46
CA SER A 83 -34.49 26.97 -34.65
C SER A 83 -34.78 26.25 -33.34
N ALA A 84 -36.05 25.97 -33.06
CA ALA A 84 -36.49 25.22 -31.87
C ALA A 84 -36.38 23.68 -32.05
N ARG A 85 -35.86 23.21 -33.19
CA ARG A 85 -35.73 21.78 -33.53
C ARG A 85 -34.27 21.34 -33.47
N ILE A 86 -33.75 21.26 -32.25
CA ILE A 86 -32.39 20.75 -32.00
C ILE A 86 -32.50 19.25 -31.69
N VAL A 87 -31.70 18.43 -32.37
CA VAL A 87 -31.56 16.99 -32.13
C VAL A 87 -30.18 16.75 -31.53
N LYS A 88 -30.07 15.84 -30.55
CA LYS A 88 -28.78 15.46 -29.98
C LYS A 88 -27.89 14.85 -31.06
N MET A 89 -26.75 15.47 -31.37
CA MET A 89 -25.76 15.00 -32.34
C MET A 89 -24.40 14.85 -31.66
N GLY A 90 -23.87 13.61 -31.68
CA GLY A 90 -22.57 13.29 -31.10
C GLY A 90 -22.49 13.53 -29.58
N GLU A 91 -21.49 12.95 -28.94
CA GLU A 91 -21.12 13.29 -27.56
C GLU A 91 -19.62 13.54 -27.55
N ASP A 92 -19.21 14.75 -27.16
CA ASP A 92 -17.82 15.01 -26.80
C ASP A 92 -17.63 14.60 -25.34
N VAL A 93 -16.84 13.56 -25.12
CA VAL A 93 -16.62 12.97 -23.79
C VAL A 93 -15.28 13.43 -23.24
N THR A 94 -15.30 14.13 -22.11
CA THR A 94 -14.12 14.43 -21.29
C THR A 94 -14.17 13.58 -20.03
N GLU A 95 -13.09 12.84 -19.76
CA GLU A 95 -12.94 12.07 -18.52
C GLU A 95 -12.13 12.87 -17.49
N THR A 96 -12.63 12.95 -16.27
CA THR A 96 -11.95 13.56 -15.12
C THR A 96 -11.84 12.52 -14.01
N LEU A 97 -10.63 12.32 -13.47
CA LEU A 97 -10.41 11.43 -12.34
C LEU A 97 -10.66 12.19 -11.03
N GLU A 98 -11.69 11.80 -10.31
CA GLU A 98 -12.09 12.41 -9.03
C GLU A 98 -11.94 11.40 -7.87
N ALA A 99 -11.60 11.89 -6.67
CA ALA A 99 -11.47 11.07 -5.48
C ALA A 99 -12.54 11.44 -4.44
N ILE A 100 -13.40 10.49 -4.10
CA ILE A 100 -14.32 10.64 -2.97
C ILE A 100 -13.54 10.30 -1.68
N PRO A 101 -13.41 11.24 -0.72
CA PRO A 101 -12.80 10.94 0.57
C PRO A 101 -13.52 9.77 1.23
N ARG A 102 -12.79 8.97 2.03
CA ARG A 102 -13.34 7.78 2.66
C ARG A 102 -14.66 8.11 3.40
N PRO A 103 -15.80 7.52 3.01
CA PRO A 103 -17.06 7.71 3.72
C PRO A 103 -17.08 6.85 4.99
N TRP A 104 -17.55 7.43 6.09
CA TRP A 104 -17.79 6.72 7.34
C TRP A 104 -19.26 6.28 7.44
N LYS A 105 -19.49 5.05 7.91
CA LYS A 105 -20.83 4.54 8.18
C LYS A 105 -20.87 3.69 9.43
N VAL A 106 -22.01 3.73 10.11
CA VAL A 106 -22.33 2.85 11.24
C VAL A 106 -23.39 1.86 10.76
N ILE A 107 -23.11 0.56 10.89
CA ILE A 107 -24.06 -0.49 10.54
C ILE A 107 -24.78 -0.92 11.82
N GLN A 108 -26.07 -0.60 11.91
CA GLN A 108 -26.92 -1.05 13.02
C GLN A 108 -27.61 -2.36 12.62
N THR A 109 -27.30 -3.44 13.33
CA THR A 109 -28.00 -4.71 13.15
C THR A 109 -29.11 -4.82 14.20
N VAL A 110 -30.35 -4.68 13.78
CA VAL A 110 -31.54 -4.86 14.63
C VAL A 110 -32.02 -6.32 14.53
N ARG A 111 -32.23 -6.98 15.67
CA ARG A 111 -32.77 -8.34 15.76
C ARG A 111 -34.08 -8.29 16.55
N GLU A 112 -35.11 -8.96 16.06
CA GLU A 112 -36.42 -9.00 16.73
C GLU A 112 -36.40 -9.94 17.95
N ASN A 113 -37.19 -9.60 18.97
CA ASN A 113 -37.10 -10.20 20.31
C ASN A 113 -37.77 -11.57 20.46
N ILE A 114 -38.64 -11.98 19.52
CA ILE A 114 -39.49 -13.17 19.67
C ILE A 114 -38.83 -14.42 19.10
N SER A 115 -38.13 -14.29 17.97
CA SER A 115 -37.27 -15.34 17.43
C SER A 115 -35.99 -14.68 16.95
N GLN A 116 -34.92 -14.84 17.71
CA GLN A 116 -33.64 -14.22 17.39
C GLN A 116 -32.84 -15.12 16.43
N PRO A 117 -32.71 -14.76 15.13
CA PRO A 117 -31.76 -15.45 14.24
C PRO A 117 -30.34 -15.25 14.78
N PRO A 118 -29.39 -16.18 14.58
CA PRO A 118 -28.04 -16.09 15.18
C PRO A 118 -27.40 -14.73 14.90
N ALA A 119 -26.65 -14.22 15.89
CA ALA A 119 -25.98 -12.93 15.76
C ALA A 119 -25.03 -12.95 14.54
N PRO A 120 -24.93 -11.83 13.78
CA PRO A 120 -23.95 -11.73 12.71
C PRO A 120 -22.54 -12.03 13.22
N PHE A 121 -21.75 -12.66 12.36
CA PHE A 121 -20.36 -12.93 12.67
C PHE A 121 -19.55 -11.64 12.74
N HIS A 122 -18.79 -11.47 13.82
CA HIS A 122 -17.81 -10.40 13.98
C HIS A 122 -16.41 -11.01 13.98
N ALA A 123 -15.49 -10.41 13.20
CA ALA A 123 -14.13 -10.89 13.09
C ALA A 123 -13.35 -10.82 14.41
N THR A 124 -13.70 -9.86 15.29
CA THR A 124 -13.13 -9.73 16.63
C THR A 124 -14.21 -9.98 17.70
N PRO A 125 -13.86 -10.54 18.87
CA PRO A 125 -14.80 -10.72 19.97
C PRO A 125 -15.37 -9.37 20.42
N ARG A 126 -16.71 -9.27 20.53
CA ARG A 126 -17.41 -8.00 20.82
C ARG A 126 -17.06 -6.88 19.81
N GLY A 127 -16.75 -7.27 18.57
CA GLY A 127 -16.20 -6.39 17.55
C GLY A 127 -17.19 -5.31 17.09
N TRP A 128 -17.08 -4.12 17.67
CA TRP A 128 -17.74 -2.92 17.16
C TRP A 128 -17.13 -2.44 15.83
N THR A 129 -15.89 -2.83 15.55
CA THR A 129 -15.16 -2.49 14.33
C THR A 129 -15.55 -3.43 13.18
N GLY A 130 -16.08 -2.87 12.10
CA GLY A 130 -16.42 -3.65 10.90
C GLY A 130 -15.18 -4.19 10.16
N PRO A 131 -15.34 -5.24 9.33
CA PRO A 131 -14.21 -5.91 8.66
C PRO A 131 -13.43 -4.98 7.71
N ASN A 132 -14.12 -4.07 7.02
CA ASN A 132 -13.47 -3.11 6.12
C ASN A 132 -12.59 -2.11 6.89
N LEU A 133 -13.03 -1.68 8.07
CA LEU A 133 -12.26 -0.78 8.92
C LEU A 133 -11.03 -1.49 9.49
N LEU A 134 -11.17 -2.74 9.94
CA LEU A 134 -10.04 -3.58 10.36
C LEU A 134 -9.02 -3.76 9.23
N ALA A 135 -9.49 -4.10 8.02
CA ALA A 135 -8.64 -4.25 6.85
C ALA A 135 -7.89 -2.94 6.53
N THR A 136 -8.56 -1.79 6.65
CA THR A 136 -7.97 -0.47 6.41
C THR A 136 -6.88 -0.16 7.44
N ILE A 137 -7.16 -0.35 8.74
CA ILE A 137 -6.19 -0.11 9.83
C ILE A 137 -4.93 -0.95 9.61
N LEU A 138 -5.09 -2.24 9.31
CA LEU A 138 -3.96 -3.14 9.07
C LEU A 138 -3.19 -2.78 7.80
N PHE A 139 -3.89 -2.48 6.70
CA PHE A 139 -3.25 -2.11 5.44
C PHE A 139 -2.50 -0.77 5.56
N GLU A 140 -3.09 0.23 6.20
CA GLU A 140 -2.42 1.51 6.45
C GLU A 140 -1.20 1.31 7.37
N LYS A 141 -1.33 0.50 8.43
CA LYS A 141 -0.25 0.27 9.40
C LYS A 141 0.94 -0.45 8.78
N PHE A 142 0.66 -1.54 8.08
CA PHE A 142 1.70 -2.45 7.59
C PHE A 142 2.03 -2.16 6.12
N GLY A 143 1.03 -2.05 5.25
CA GLY A 143 1.23 -1.86 3.81
C GLY A 143 1.66 -0.46 3.39
N GLN A 144 1.22 0.58 4.11
CA GLN A 144 1.61 1.97 3.83
C GLN A 144 2.54 2.56 4.89
N HIS A 145 3.01 1.73 5.84
CA HIS A 145 3.87 2.16 6.94
C HIS A 145 3.35 3.38 7.73
N GLN A 146 2.02 3.56 7.80
CA GLN A 146 1.41 4.67 8.53
C GLN A 146 1.22 4.29 10.00
N PRO A 147 1.97 4.88 10.95
CA PRO A 147 1.87 4.51 12.34
C PRO A 147 0.49 4.87 12.92
N LEU A 148 0.05 4.12 13.94
CA LEU A 148 -1.31 4.21 14.47
C LEU A 148 -1.67 5.58 15.04
N ASN A 149 -0.70 6.34 15.55
CA ASN A 149 -0.92 7.72 15.99
C ASN A 149 -1.34 8.62 14.81
N ARG A 150 -0.65 8.49 13.67
CA ARG A 150 -0.97 9.26 12.46
C ARG A 150 -2.31 8.83 11.86
N GLN A 151 -2.68 7.56 12.00
CA GLN A 151 -4.03 7.10 11.63
C GLN A 151 -5.10 7.72 12.55
N ALA A 152 -4.91 7.66 13.87
CA ALA A 152 -5.84 8.24 14.85
C ALA A 152 -6.06 9.73 14.62
N GLU A 153 -4.99 10.51 14.43
CA GLU A 153 -5.06 11.94 14.13
C GLU A 153 -5.85 12.22 12.84
N ARG A 154 -5.62 11.42 11.78
CA ARG A 154 -6.37 11.54 10.54
C ARG A 154 -7.85 11.22 10.76
N TYR A 155 -8.17 10.16 11.49
CA TYR A 155 -9.56 9.75 11.74
C TYR A 155 -10.31 10.82 12.54
N ALA A 156 -9.65 11.45 13.52
CA ALA A 156 -10.19 12.58 14.26
C ALA A 156 -10.49 13.79 13.36
N ARG A 157 -9.62 14.09 12.39
CA ARG A 157 -9.88 15.15 11.38
C ARG A 157 -11.05 14.84 10.46
N GLU A 158 -11.36 13.55 10.28
CA GLU A 158 -12.53 13.09 9.54
C GLU A 158 -13.80 12.99 10.43
N GLY A 159 -13.73 13.44 11.69
CA GLY A 159 -14.85 13.44 12.63
C GLY A 159 -15.05 12.12 13.41
N VAL A 160 -14.10 11.19 13.32
CA VAL A 160 -14.15 9.89 14.02
C VAL A 160 -12.98 9.78 14.99
N ASP A 161 -13.21 10.21 16.23
CA ASP A 161 -12.20 10.17 17.28
C ASP A 161 -12.01 8.74 17.82
N LEU A 162 -10.92 8.08 17.42
CA LEU A 162 -10.53 6.76 17.90
C LEU A 162 -9.20 6.86 18.65
N SER A 163 -9.19 6.41 19.90
CA SER A 163 -7.97 6.42 20.70
C SER A 163 -6.91 5.46 20.13
N LEU A 164 -5.64 5.79 20.35
CA LEU A 164 -4.51 4.95 19.98
C LEU A 164 -4.60 3.55 20.60
N SER A 165 -5.04 3.46 21.86
CA SER A 165 -5.23 2.18 22.56
C SER A 165 -6.28 1.32 21.87
N THR A 166 -7.41 1.93 21.48
CA THR A 166 -8.49 1.24 20.78
C THR A 166 -8.00 0.65 19.45
N LEU A 167 -7.25 1.43 18.67
CA LEU A 167 -6.67 0.92 17.41
C LEU A 167 -5.65 -0.20 17.67
N ALA A 168 -4.81 -0.06 18.70
CA ALA A 168 -3.83 -1.08 19.07
C ALA A 168 -4.49 -2.40 19.50
N ASP A 169 -5.59 -2.32 20.26
CA ASP A 169 -6.37 -3.48 20.69
C ASP A 169 -6.98 -4.20 19.48
N GLN A 170 -7.52 -3.46 18.49
CA GLN A 170 -8.03 -4.07 17.26
C GLN A 170 -6.93 -4.73 16.43
N VAL A 171 -5.73 -4.12 16.34
CA VAL A 171 -4.58 -4.75 15.68
C VAL A 171 -4.19 -6.06 16.38
N GLY A 172 -4.18 -6.09 17.71
CA GLY A 172 -3.91 -7.31 18.49
C GLY A 172 -4.97 -8.40 18.28
N ALA A 173 -6.24 -8.03 18.25
CA ALA A 173 -7.34 -8.95 17.98
C ALA A 173 -7.24 -9.54 16.56
N CYS A 174 -6.91 -8.73 15.56
CA CYS A 174 -6.67 -9.21 14.20
C CYS A 174 -5.45 -10.13 14.11
N ALA A 175 -4.33 -9.79 14.78
CA ALA A 175 -3.15 -10.65 14.82
C ALA A 175 -3.47 -12.04 15.38
N THR A 176 -4.28 -12.09 16.45
CA THR A 176 -4.75 -13.35 17.04
C THR A 176 -5.65 -14.12 16.06
N THR A 177 -6.57 -13.43 15.41
CA THR A 177 -7.54 -14.03 14.47
C THR A 177 -6.86 -14.58 13.21
N LEU A 178 -5.79 -13.93 12.75
CA LEU A 178 -5.04 -14.32 11.55
C LEU A 178 -3.95 -15.37 11.82
N GLN A 179 -3.71 -15.74 13.08
CA GLN A 179 -2.67 -16.69 13.47
C GLN A 179 -2.75 -18.03 12.69
N PRO A 180 -3.93 -18.66 12.47
CA PRO A 180 -3.99 -19.91 11.72
C PRO A 180 -3.53 -19.78 10.27
N ILE A 181 -3.87 -18.66 9.61
CA ILE A 181 -3.44 -18.38 8.23
C ILE A 181 -1.93 -18.15 8.20
N HIS A 182 -1.43 -17.38 9.17
CA HIS A 182 -0.01 -17.15 9.35
C HIS A 182 0.77 -18.47 9.51
N ASP A 183 0.26 -19.42 10.31
CA ASP A 183 0.92 -20.71 10.55
C ASP A 183 0.95 -21.58 9.29
N LEU A 184 -0.10 -21.54 8.46
CA LEU A 184 -0.11 -22.19 7.15
C LEU A 184 0.91 -21.57 6.18
N ILE A 185 1.02 -20.24 6.16
CA ILE A 185 2.04 -19.53 5.35
C ILE A 185 3.44 -19.89 5.82
N ARG A 186 3.66 -19.92 7.14
CA ARG A 186 4.93 -20.33 7.74
C ARG A 186 5.31 -21.73 7.28
N ALA A 187 4.40 -22.70 7.41
CA ALA A 187 4.64 -24.08 6.97
C ALA A 187 4.96 -24.16 5.46
N HIS A 188 4.23 -23.41 4.64
CA HIS A 188 4.46 -23.34 3.19
C HIS A 188 5.84 -22.77 2.83
N VAL A 189 6.26 -21.70 3.50
CA VAL A 189 7.58 -21.07 3.27
C VAL A 189 8.71 -21.99 3.73
N LEU A 190 8.60 -22.58 4.92
CA LEU A 190 9.65 -23.45 5.48
C LEU A 190 9.75 -24.82 4.77
N ALA A 191 8.73 -25.20 3.99
CA ALA A 191 8.78 -26.39 3.13
C ALA A 191 9.47 -26.14 1.77
N ALA A 192 10.05 -24.97 1.54
CA ALA A 192 10.83 -24.70 0.32
C ALA A 192 12.13 -25.52 0.31
N GLU A 193 12.51 -26.03 -0.86
CA GLU A 193 13.80 -26.70 -1.05
C GLU A 193 14.96 -25.69 -1.06
N PRO A 194 14.91 -24.61 -1.88
CA PRO A 194 15.74 -23.44 -1.66
C PRO A 194 15.01 -22.40 -0.79
N LEU A 195 15.53 -22.16 0.42
CA LEU A 195 15.04 -21.09 1.30
C LEU A 195 16.02 -19.91 1.30
N HIS A 196 15.53 -18.72 0.94
CA HIS A 196 16.33 -17.50 1.03
C HIS A 196 16.02 -16.82 2.36
N GLY A 197 17.05 -16.57 3.16
CA GLY A 197 16.94 -15.89 4.45
C GLY A 197 17.71 -14.57 4.44
N ASP A 198 17.11 -13.52 4.99
CA ASP A 198 17.78 -12.28 5.34
C ASP A 198 17.63 -11.99 6.84
N ASP A 199 18.69 -11.42 7.44
CA ASP A 199 18.74 -11.03 8.84
C ASP A 199 18.95 -9.52 8.93
N THR A 200 17.87 -8.80 9.23
CA THR A 200 17.91 -7.35 9.37
C THR A 200 17.84 -6.99 10.86
N THR A 201 18.86 -6.29 11.37
CA THR A 201 18.82 -5.79 12.75
C THR A 201 18.00 -4.51 12.85
N VAL A 202 17.14 -4.41 13.86
CA VAL A 202 16.25 -3.26 14.08
C VAL A 202 16.40 -2.71 15.51
N PRO A 203 16.39 -1.37 15.71
CA PRO A 203 16.38 -0.78 17.05
C PRO A 203 15.00 -0.96 17.70
N LEU A 204 14.97 -1.60 18.86
CA LEU A 204 13.77 -1.84 19.66
C LEU A 204 13.81 -1.00 20.94
N LEU A 205 12.79 -0.19 21.16
CA LEU A 205 12.62 0.54 22.41
C LEU A 205 12.06 -0.38 23.51
N VAL A 206 12.83 -0.59 24.58
CA VAL A 206 12.46 -1.40 25.75
C VAL A 206 12.69 -0.57 27.01
N ARG A 207 11.61 -0.19 27.70
CA ARG A 207 11.65 0.55 28.98
C ARG A 207 12.54 1.81 28.94
N GLY A 208 12.46 2.59 27.85
CA GLY A 208 13.24 3.81 27.68
C GLY A 208 14.68 3.62 27.20
N ALA A 209 15.14 2.38 27.03
CA ALA A 209 16.43 2.07 26.41
C ALA A 209 16.24 1.45 25.02
N ILE A 210 17.17 1.71 24.10
CA ILE A 210 17.20 1.06 22.80
C ILE A 210 18.02 -0.21 22.90
N ARG A 211 17.45 -1.33 22.46
CA ARG A 211 18.12 -2.63 22.31
C ARG A 211 18.10 -3.05 20.85
N GLN A 212 19.12 -3.78 20.42
CA GLN A 212 19.14 -4.37 19.08
C GLN A 212 18.27 -5.63 19.06
N ALA A 213 17.28 -5.65 18.17
CA ALA A 213 16.45 -6.81 17.85
C ALA A 213 16.72 -7.26 16.41
N ARG A 214 16.17 -8.42 16.03
CA ARG A 214 16.34 -8.99 14.69
C ARG A 214 15.00 -9.24 14.02
N LEU A 215 14.94 -8.93 12.73
CA LEU A 215 13.85 -9.29 11.85
C LEU A 215 14.40 -10.23 10.79
N TRP A 216 14.02 -11.50 10.89
CA TRP A 216 14.33 -12.52 9.90
C TRP A 216 13.29 -12.49 8.80
N THR A 217 13.74 -12.50 7.55
CA THR A 217 12.86 -12.64 6.38
C THR A 217 13.21 -13.93 5.66
N TYR A 218 12.26 -14.85 5.57
CA TYR A 218 12.39 -16.07 4.79
C TYR A 218 11.52 -15.97 3.54
N VAL A 219 12.11 -16.17 2.38
CA VAL A 219 11.42 -16.08 1.08
C VAL A 219 11.48 -17.42 0.38
N ARG A 220 10.30 -17.88 -0.01
CA ARG A 220 10.10 -18.95 -0.98
C ARG A 220 9.74 -18.31 -2.32
N ASP A 221 10.61 -18.45 -3.30
CA ASP A 221 10.31 -18.11 -4.70
C ASP A 221 11.05 -19.08 -5.62
N ASP A 222 10.35 -20.16 -5.99
CA ASP A 222 10.92 -21.23 -6.80
C ASP A 222 10.82 -20.93 -8.31
N ARG A 223 10.18 -19.81 -8.72
CA ARG A 223 9.95 -19.47 -10.14
C ARG A 223 11.24 -19.33 -10.96
N PRO A 224 12.33 -18.74 -10.45
CA PRO A 224 13.62 -18.72 -11.17
C PRO A 224 14.19 -20.11 -11.45
N PHE A 225 13.75 -21.13 -10.69
CA PHE A 225 14.19 -22.51 -10.77
C PHE A 225 13.11 -23.43 -11.39
N ALA A 226 12.16 -22.85 -12.15
CA ALA A 226 11.03 -23.55 -12.77
C ALA A 226 10.10 -24.29 -11.78
N GLY A 227 10.11 -23.90 -10.51
CA GLY A 227 9.17 -24.40 -9.52
C GLY A 227 7.78 -23.81 -9.69
N GLY A 228 6.76 -24.64 -9.45
CA GLY A 228 5.34 -24.27 -9.58
C GLY A 228 4.69 -23.77 -8.28
N ALA A 229 5.42 -23.76 -7.16
CA ALA A 229 4.87 -23.35 -5.87
C ALA A 229 4.64 -21.82 -5.83
N PRO A 230 3.53 -21.36 -5.22
CA PRO A 230 3.26 -19.93 -5.11
C PRO A 230 4.31 -19.25 -4.23
N PRO A 231 4.82 -18.07 -4.63
CA PRO A 231 5.83 -17.35 -3.86
C PRO A 231 5.23 -16.79 -2.57
N ALA A 232 6.02 -16.81 -1.50
CA ALA A 232 5.61 -16.30 -0.18
C ALA A 232 6.81 -15.79 0.62
N ALA A 233 6.55 -14.84 1.51
CA ALA A 233 7.53 -14.31 2.46
C ALA A 233 7.01 -14.49 3.89
N LEU A 234 7.89 -14.93 4.78
CA LEU A 234 7.65 -15.08 6.20
C LEU A 234 8.58 -14.10 6.93
N PHE A 235 7.99 -13.24 7.76
CA PHE A 235 8.74 -12.36 8.64
C PHE A 235 8.70 -12.88 10.06
N HIS A 236 9.86 -12.99 10.71
CA HIS A 236 9.96 -13.43 12.10
C HIS A 236 10.78 -12.42 12.91
N PHE A 237 10.13 -11.81 13.89
CA PHE A 237 10.75 -10.84 14.78
C PHE A 237 11.23 -11.53 16.06
N SER A 238 12.51 -11.35 16.41
CA SER A 238 13.08 -11.77 17.68
C SER A 238 13.63 -10.57 18.47
N PRO A 239 13.19 -10.35 19.72
CA PRO A 239 13.75 -9.31 20.59
C PRO A 239 15.09 -9.69 21.22
N GLU A 240 15.53 -10.95 21.07
CA GLU A 240 16.78 -11.47 21.62
C GLU A 240 17.78 -11.81 20.48
N LEU A 241 19.06 -11.55 20.71
CA LEU A 241 20.12 -11.67 19.70
C LEU A 241 20.39 -13.11 19.25
N THR A 242 19.93 -14.11 19.99
CA THR A 242 20.40 -15.51 19.89
C THR A 242 19.37 -16.48 19.28
N GLN A 243 18.14 -16.04 19.00
CA GLN A 243 17.09 -16.93 18.49
C GLN A 243 16.81 -16.64 17.01
N GLY A 244 17.48 -17.39 16.13
CA GLY A 244 16.88 -17.79 14.84
C GLY A 244 15.90 -18.94 15.05
N LEU A 245 15.30 -19.48 13.97
CA LEU A 245 14.33 -20.58 14.05
C LEU A 245 14.89 -21.92 14.62
N GLU A 246 16.16 -21.99 15.02
CA GLU A 246 16.86 -23.19 15.54
C GLU A 246 16.43 -23.63 16.96
N GLY A 247 15.33 -23.14 17.52
CA GLY A 247 14.92 -23.43 18.91
C GLY A 247 13.42 -23.57 19.18
N CYS A 248 12.59 -23.88 18.19
CA CYS A 248 11.14 -23.97 18.39
C CYS A 248 10.72 -25.34 18.95
N SER A 249 10.92 -25.55 20.25
CA SER A 249 10.19 -26.56 21.05
C SER A 249 8.81 -26.01 21.44
N PRO A 250 7.74 -26.83 21.47
CA PRO A 250 6.40 -26.35 21.79
C PRO A 250 6.22 -26.23 23.31
N GLU A 251 6.42 -25.04 23.88
CA GLU A 251 5.87 -24.72 25.20
C GLU A 251 5.19 -23.33 25.22
N PRO A 252 4.10 -23.18 26.01
CA PRO A 252 3.16 -22.09 25.84
C PRO A 252 3.55 -20.94 26.78
N THR A 253 4.42 -20.03 26.33
CA THR A 253 4.64 -18.77 27.06
C THR A 253 4.50 -17.55 26.15
N LEU A 254 3.26 -17.05 26.12
CA LEU A 254 2.84 -15.67 25.86
C LEU A 254 3.97 -14.67 25.55
N ARG A 255 4.36 -14.53 24.27
CA ARG A 255 5.16 -13.38 23.82
C ARG A 255 4.58 -12.81 22.54
N ARG A 256 4.26 -11.52 22.60
CA ARG A 256 3.64 -10.68 21.58
C ARG A 256 4.46 -10.75 20.29
N THR A 257 4.07 -11.62 19.37
CA THR A 257 4.63 -11.68 18.03
C THR A 257 3.81 -10.72 17.17
N ILE A 258 4.38 -9.56 16.86
CA ILE A 258 3.86 -8.76 15.74
C ILE A 258 4.45 -9.41 14.49
N THR A 259 3.77 -10.42 13.96
CA THR A 259 4.11 -10.94 12.64
C THR A 259 3.40 -10.11 11.59
N THR A 260 4.17 -9.34 10.84
CA THR A 260 3.68 -8.67 9.62
C THR A 260 3.74 -9.66 8.48
N ALA A 261 2.61 -10.00 7.87
CA ALA A 261 2.57 -10.59 6.53
C ALA A 261 2.29 -9.46 5.54
N LEU A 262 3.29 -9.07 4.74
CA LEU A 262 3.09 -8.17 3.61
C LEU A 262 3.36 -8.92 2.32
N ILE A 263 2.30 -9.11 1.55
CA ILE A 263 2.38 -9.43 0.14
C ILE A 263 2.40 -8.09 -0.60
N SER A 264 3.57 -7.66 -1.04
CA SER A 264 3.72 -6.70 -2.12
C SER A 264 5.02 -7.00 -2.87
N PHE A 265 4.89 -7.62 -4.05
CA PHE A 265 6.00 -7.86 -4.96
C PHE A 265 5.94 -6.79 -6.05
N ARG A 266 6.71 -5.69 -5.90
CA ARG A 266 7.02 -4.79 -7.02
C ARG A 266 8.24 -5.37 -7.73
N ARG A 267 8.08 -5.81 -8.99
CA ARG A 267 9.16 -6.35 -9.84
C ARG A 267 10.37 -5.38 -9.87
N PRO A 268 11.60 -5.84 -9.61
CA PRO A 268 12.77 -5.24 -10.21
C PRO A 268 12.90 -5.74 -11.66
N ARG A 269 13.08 -4.83 -12.62
CA ARG A 269 13.48 -5.20 -13.99
C ARG A 269 14.89 -5.78 -13.92
N LEU A 270 15.01 -7.11 -13.96
CA LEU A 270 16.29 -7.78 -14.11
C LEU A 270 16.66 -7.82 -15.59
N GLY A 271 17.58 -6.94 -15.97
CA GLY A 271 18.41 -7.13 -17.15
C GLY A 271 19.23 -8.41 -16.99
N GLN A 272 19.27 -9.19 -18.06
CA GLN A 272 20.11 -10.37 -18.22
C GLN A 272 21.55 -10.02 -17.85
N HIS A 273 22.21 -10.81 -17.00
CA HIS A 273 23.57 -11.30 -17.23
C HIS A 273 23.94 -12.41 -16.25
N SER A 274 24.50 -13.46 -16.82
CA SER A 274 25.04 -14.66 -16.20
C SER A 274 26.16 -14.38 -15.19
N GLY A 275 26.11 -15.02 -14.03
CA GLY A 275 27.24 -15.07 -13.10
C GLY A 275 26.96 -16.01 -11.93
N ARG A 276 27.67 -17.14 -11.89
CA ARG A 276 27.67 -18.16 -10.83
C ARG A 276 27.83 -17.55 -9.43
N LEU A 277 27.11 -18.10 -8.45
CA LEU A 277 27.62 -18.48 -7.12
C LEU A 277 26.57 -19.35 -6.43
N SER A 278 26.72 -20.66 -6.55
CA SER A 278 26.00 -21.67 -5.78
C SER A 278 26.66 -21.81 -4.42
N ALA A 279 25.93 -21.51 -3.35
CA ALA A 279 26.30 -21.94 -2.00
C ALA A 279 25.25 -22.97 -1.54
N PHE A 280 25.57 -24.24 -1.78
CA PHE A 280 24.85 -25.39 -1.25
C PHE A 280 25.22 -25.52 0.24
N LEU A 281 24.25 -25.32 1.15
CA LEU A 281 24.38 -25.80 2.52
C LEU A 281 23.71 -27.16 2.59
N GLN A 282 24.52 -28.23 2.54
CA GLN A 282 24.08 -29.56 2.95
C GLN A 282 24.12 -29.65 4.48
N PRO A 283 23.09 -30.22 5.13
CA PRO A 283 23.15 -30.49 6.56
C PRO A 283 24.09 -31.68 6.82
N LYS A 284 25.07 -31.49 7.71
CA LYS A 284 25.75 -32.60 8.38
C LYS A 284 25.07 -32.83 9.73
N CYS A 285 24.90 -34.10 10.08
CA CYS A 285 24.30 -34.63 11.30
C CYS A 285 24.71 -33.88 12.58
#